data_AF-N9V000-F1
#
_entry.id   AF-N9V000-F1
#
_cell.length_a   1.000
_cell.length_b   1.000
_cell.length_c   1.000
_cell.angle_alpha   90.00
_cell.angle_beta   90.00
_cell.angle_gamma   90.00
#
_symmetry.space_group_name_H-M   'P 1'
#
loop_
_entity.id
_entity.type
_entity.pdbx_description
1 polymer ?
#
loop_
_entity_poly.entity_id
_entity_poly.type
_entity_poly.pdbx_seq_one_letter_code
_entity_poly.pdbx_strand_id
1 'polypeptide(L)'
;MKKNYLSVYKCNEFRVVSNEFVGRIEDTPENISAFVVSADFNCNYALVDDMDTVKVFTMGNYLDLVPDTEYLEKELRPVLLQMQFGETEVPNVKYEPIKKSLEEFLGEKDLQLATEDTYKSMSETSKSFEEIEQDEFNHDDIEI
;
A
#
# COMPACT_ATOMS: atom_id res chain seq x y z
N MET A 1 -5.79 -24.79 7.79
CA MET A 1 -4.34 -24.63 8.03
C MET A 1 -4.07 -23.17 8.34
N LYS A 2 -3.26 -22.87 9.36
CA LYS A 2 -2.84 -21.50 9.66
C LYS A 2 -1.86 -21.06 8.56
N LYS A 3 -2.05 -19.88 7.98
CA LYS A 3 -1.08 -19.31 7.04
C LYS A 3 0.11 -18.78 7.83
N ASN A 4 1.31 -19.09 7.37
CA ASN A 4 2.56 -18.55 7.90
C ASN A 4 2.97 -17.34 7.06
N TYR A 5 3.64 -16.38 7.70
CA TYR A 5 4.06 -15.14 7.08
C TYR A 5 5.51 -14.83 7.44
N LEU A 6 6.22 -14.15 6.54
CA LEU A 6 7.56 -13.62 6.75
C LEU A 6 7.50 -12.10 6.79
N SER A 7 8.18 -11.51 7.76
CA SER A 7 8.43 -10.07 7.83
C SER A 7 9.53 -9.71 6.84
N VAL A 8 9.28 -8.70 6.03
CA VAL A 8 10.22 -8.19 5.02
C VAL A 8 10.79 -6.88 5.51
N TYR A 9 12.11 -6.82 5.60
CA TYR A 9 12.86 -5.62 5.92
C TYR A 9 13.83 -5.29 4.79
N LYS A 10 14.13 -4.01 4.57
CA LYS A 10 15.28 -3.64 3.75
C LYS A 10 16.58 -3.91 4.51
N CYS A 11 17.68 -4.03 3.78
CA CYS A 11 19.02 -4.10 4.34
C CYS A 11 19.76 -2.78 4.07
N ASN A 12 20.50 -2.29 5.07
CA ASN A 12 21.34 -1.09 4.91
C ASN A 12 22.61 -1.40 4.09
N GLU A 13 23.08 -2.64 4.17
CA GLU A 13 24.28 -3.16 3.51
C GLU A 13 24.06 -4.64 3.15
N PHE A 14 25.13 -5.34 2.78
CA PHE A 14 25.09 -6.78 2.54
C PHE A 14 24.74 -7.54 3.82
N ARG A 15 23.56 -8.18 3.81
CA ARG A 15 23.09 -9.07 4.90
C ARG A 15 22.97 -8.38 6.27
N VAL A 16 22.82 -7.06 6.29
CA VAL A 16 22.58 -6.27 7.50
C VAL A 16 21.14 -5.78 7.49
N VAL A 17 20.27 -6.47 8.23
CA VAL A 17 18.85 -6.14 8.38
C VAL A 17 18.72 -4.73 8.96
N SER A 18 17.93 -3.88 8.31
CA SER A 18 17.61 -2.53 8.80
C SER A 18 16.31 -2.52 9.61
N ASN A 19 15.95 -1.36 10.16
CA ASN A 19 14.65 -1.14 10.79
C ASN A 19 13.56 -0.72 9.79
N GLU A 20 13.84 -0.68 8.48
CA GLU A 20 12.87 -0.32 7.46
C GLU A 20 11.99 -1.52 7.10
N PHE A 21 10.83 -1.61 7.75
CA PHE A 21 9.80 -2.61 7.50
C PHE A 21 9.03 -2.33 6.21
N VAL A 22 8.89 -3.34 5.36
CA VAL A 22 8.16 -3.29 4.08
C VAL A 22 6.77 -3.88 4.22
N GLY A 23 6.63 -4.99 4.94
CA GLY A 23 5.37 -5.71 5.08
C GLY A 23 5.58 -7.16 5.51
N ARG A 24 4.48 -7.88 5.72
CA ARG A 24 4.50 -9.34 5.91
C ARG A 24 3.96 -10.03 4.67
N ILE A 25 4.64 -11.05 4.16
CA ILE A 25 4.25 -11.81 2.95
C ILE A 25 3.97 -13.27 3.30
N GLU A 26 3.08 -13.94 2.55
CA GLU A 26 2.83 -15.38 2.76
C GLU A 26 4.12 -16.19 2.60
N ASP A 27 4.41 -17.07 3.57
CA ASP A 27 5.59 -17.94 3.57
C ASP A 27 5.37 -19.16 2.67
N THR A 28 5.53 -18.94 1.36
CA THR A 28 5.48 -19.99 0.33
C THR A 28 6.58 -19.76 -0.70
N PRO A 29 7.16 -20.82 -1.29
CA PRO A 29 8.19 -20.68 -2.33
C PRO A 29 7.76 -19.79 -3.50
N GLU A 30 6.50 -19.90 -3.93
CA GLU A 30 5.96 -19.12 -5.04
C GLU A 30 5.90 -17.63 -4.70
N ASN A 31 5.42 -17.29 -3.50
CA ASN A 31 5.24 -15.90 -3.11
C ASN A 31 6.58 -15.22 -2.77
N ILE A 32 7.51 -15.95 -2.18
CA ILE A 32 8.89 -15.49 -1.96
C ILE A 32 9.57 -15.26 -3.30
N SER A 33 9.44 -16.19 -4.26
CA SER A 33 10.02 -16.03 -5.60
C SER A 33 9.43 -14.81 -6.31
N ALA A 34 8.11 -14.64 -6.26
CA ALA A 34 7.45 -13.47 -6.82
C ALA A 34 7.94 -12.16 -6.21
N PHE A 35 8.14 -12.14 -4.89
CA PHE A 35 8.73 -10.98 -4.20
C PHE A 35 10.15 -10.71 -4.69
N VAL A 36 11.02 -11.72 -4.75
CA VAL A 36 12.41 -11.57 -5.21
C VAL A 36 12.46 -11.06 -6.64
N VAL A 37 11.68 -11.63 -7.57
CA VAL A 37 11.71 -11.22 -8.99
C VAL A 37 11.20 -9.80 -9.20
N SER A 38 10.20 -9.38 -8.42
CA SER A 38 9.60 -8.04 -8.50
C SER A 38 10.31 -6.98 -7.65
N ALA A 39 11.30 -7.38 -6.85
CA ALA A 39 12.05 -6.47 -5.98
C ALA A 39 12.82 -5.41 -6.78
N ASP A 40 12.94 -4.21 -6.20
CA ASP A 40 13.82 -3.17 -6.73
C ASP A 40 15.27 -3.67 -6.76
N PHE A 41 15.87 -3.63 -7.95
CA PHE A 41 17.25 -4.05 -8.20
C PHE A 41 18.28 -3.32 -7.31
N ASN A 42 17.99 -2.07 -6.90
CA ASN A 42 18.88 -1.28 -6.05
C ASN A 42 18.70 -1.51 -4.56
N CYS A 43 17.75 -2.37 -4.16
CA CYS A 43 17.44 -2.64 -2.77
C CYS A 43 17.75 -4.10 -2.42
N ASN A 44 18.30 -4.30 -1.22
CA ASN A 44 18.49 -5.62 -0.64
C ASN A 44 17.45 -5.83 0.46
N TYR A 45 16.97 -7.05 0.61
CA TYR A 45 15.93 -7.38 1.57
C TYR A 45 16.31 -8.57 2.43
N ALA A 46 15.74 -8.63 3.63
CA ALA A 46 15.76 -9.76 4.52
C ALA A 46 14.32 -10.21 4.79
N LEU A 47 14.07 -11.50 4.59
CA LEU A 47 12.79 -12.15 4.91
C LEU A 47 13.00 -12.95 6.19
N VAL A 48 12.25 -12.60 7.22
CA VAL A 48 12.44 -13.03 8.60
C VAL A 48 11.17 -13.72 9.09
N ASP A 49 11.31 -14.86 9.76
CA ASP A 49 10.17 -15.56 10.36
C ASP A 49 9.71 -14.94 11.69
N ASP A 50 8.68 -15.52 12.30
CA ASP A 50 8.13 -15.05 13.58
C ASP A 50 9.08 -15.27 14.78
N MET A 51 10.20 -15.98 14.58
CA MET A 51 11.24 -16.22 15.58
C MET A 51 12.47 -15.32 15.37
N ASP A 52 12.32 -14.25 14.59
CA ASP A 52 13.39 -13.33 14.19
C ASP A 52 14.56 -14.04 13.46
N THR A 53 14.31 -15.19 12.85
CA THR A 53 15.31 -15.94 12.09
C THR A 53 15.21 -15.59 10.61
N VAL A 54 16.34 -15.20 10.03
CA VAL A 54 16.39 -14.87 8.59
C VAL A 54 16.27 -16.15 7.77
N LYS A 55 15.27 -16.19 6.89
CA LYS A 55 15.05 -17.28 5.93
C LYS A 55 15.71 -16.99 4.59
N VAL A 56 15.66 -15.75 4.11
CA VAL A 56 16.22 -15.34 2.82
C VAL A 56 16.80 -13.94 2.92
N PHE A 57 18.03 -13.77 2.42
CA PHE A 57 18.56 -12.49 1.99
C PHE A 57 18.52 -12.37 0.47
N THR A 58 18.21 -11.18 -0.01
CA THR A 58 18.25 -10.85 -1.44
C THR A 58 19.37 -9.88 -1.75
N MET A 59 19.84 -9.91 -3.00
CA MET A 59 20.64 -8.86 -3.60
C MET A 59 19.91 -8.36 -4.84
N GLY A 60 19.28 -7.18 -4.75
CA GLY A 60 18.33 -6.72 -5.76
C GLY A 60 17.20 -7.75 -5.97
N ASN A 61 17.02 -8.15 -7.23
CA ASN A 61 16.03 -9.15 -7.64
C ASN A 61 16.59 -10.60 -7.73
N TYR A 62 17.68 -10.88 -7.02
CA TYR A 62 18.30 -12.20 -6.91
C TYR A 62 18.37 -12.67 -5.46
N LEU A 63 18.51 -13.99 -5.27
CA LEU A 63 18.88 -14.56 -3.98
C LEU A 63 20.35 -14.29 -3.68
N ASP A 64 20.65 -13.94 -2.43
CA ASP A 64 22.02 -13.81 -1.93
C ASP A 64 22.37 -14.97 -0.97
N LEU A 65 21.64 -15.09 0.13
CA LEU A 65 21.84 -16.16 1.12
C LEU A 65 20.52 -16.75 1.57
N VAL A 66 20.42 -18.08 1.49
CA VAL A 66 19.33 -18.87 2.04
C VAL A 66 19.96 -19.91 2.97
N PRO A 67 19.83 -19.79 4.30
CA PRO A 67 20.52 -20.69 5.24
C PRO A 67 20.10 -22.16 5.12
N ASP A 68 18.83 -22.40 4.81
CA ASP A 68 18.31 -23.75 4.53
C ASP A 68 18.59 -24.12 3.06
N THR A 69 19.65 -24.88 2.85
CA THR A 69 20.09 -25.31 1.53
C THR A 69 19.17 -26.35 0.91
N GLU A 70 18.50 -27.19 1.72
CA GLU A 70 17.57 -28.18 1.20
C GLU A 70 16.31 -27.51 0.67
N TYR A 71 15.77 -26.56 1.43
CA TYR A 71 14.66 -25.70 1.01
C TYR A 71 15.02 -24.90 -0.25
N LEU A 72 16.23 -24.31 -0.29
CA LEU A 72 16.72 -23.60 -1.47
C LEU A 72 16.67 -24.48 -2.71
N GLU A 73 17.28 -25.67 -2.68
CA GLU A 73 17.43 -26.51 -3.87
C GLU A 73 16.12 -27.19 -4.29
N LYS A 74 15.30 -27.63 -3.33
CA LYS A 74 14.12 -28.45 -3.63
C LYS A 74 12.84 -27.65 -3.85
N GLU A 75 12.70 -26.50 -3.20
CA GLU A 75 11.45 -25.75 -3.19
C GLU A 75 11.59 -24.38 -3.82
N LEU A 76 12.58 -23.58 -3.39
CA LEU A 76 12.66 -22.17 -3.80
C LEU A 76 13.29 -21.96 -5.18
N ARG A 77 14.48 -22.55 -5.42
CA ARG A 77 15.24 -22.35 -6.66
C ARG A 77 14.48 -22.80 -7.92
N PRO A 78 13.79 -23.96 -7.94
CA PRO A 78 13.06 -24.39 -9.13
C PRO A 78 11.98 -23.39 -9.55
N VAL A 79 11.23 -22.84 -8.58
CA VAL A 79 10.16 -21.88 -8.82
C VAL A 79 10.72 -20.52 -9.26
N LEU A 80 11.74 -20.03 -8.55
CA LEU A 80 12.38 -18.76 -8.85
C LEU A 80 12.95 -18.72 -10.27
N LEU A 81 13.65 -19.78 -10.69
CA LEU A 81 14.27 -19.82 -12.02
C LEU A 81 13.22 -19.77 -13.14
N GLN A 82 12.12 -20.50 -13.00
CA GLN A 82 11.03 -20.45 -13.98
C GLN A 82 10.47 -19.03 -14.14
N MET A 83 10.34 -18.29 -13.05
CA MET A 83 9.89 -16.88 -13.09
C MET A 83 10.95 -15.96 -13.71
N GLN A 84 12.23 -16.13 -13.36
CA GLN A 84 13.33 -15.30 -13.89
C GLN A 84 13.59 -15.52 -15.38
N PHE A 85 13.38 -16.74 -15.89
CA PHE A 85 13.49 -17.06 -17.31
C PHE A 85 12.22 -16.73 -18.12
N GLY A 86 11.15 -16.30 -17.46
CA GLY A 86 9.87 -16.01 -18.10
C GLY A 86 9.11 -17.27 -18.58
N GLU A 87 9.46 -18.44 -18.03
CA GLU A 87 8.74 -19.69 -18.28
C GLU A 87 7.38 -19.73 -17.56
N THR A 88 7.24 -18.92 -16.50
CA THR A 88 6.00 -18.72 -15.74
C THR A 88 5.75 -17.24 -15.51
N GLU A 89 4.47 -16.83 -15.45
CA GLU A 89 4.10 -15.46 -15.08
C GLU A 89 4.44 -15.20 -13.61
N VAL A 90 4.95 -14.01 -13.32
CA VAL A 90 5.22 -13.56 -11.95
C VAL A 90 3.89 -13.12 -11.32
N PRO A 91 3.38 -13.82 -10.30
CA PRO A 91 2.14 -13.42 -9.65
C PRO A 91 2.34 -12.17 -8.79
N ASN A 92 1.25 -11.48 -8.47
CA ASN A 92 1.30 -10.41 -7.47
C ASN A 92 1.65 -11.00 -6.09
N VAL A 93 2.56 -10.31 -5.39
CA VAL A 93 2.97 -10.69 -4.04
C VAL A 93 1.78 -10.61 -3.08
N LYS A 94 1.54 -11.70 -2.35
CA LYS A 94 0.50 -11.84 -1.36
C LYS A 94 1.03 -11.38 0.00
N TYR A 95 0.54 -10.23 0.43
CA TYR A 95 0.80 -9.68 1.75
C TYR A 95 -0.20 -10.17 2.78
N GLU A 96 0.21 -10.23 4.04
CA GLU A 96 -0.72 -10.36 5.15
C GLU A 96 -1.69 -9.18 5.12
N PRO A 97 -3.01 -9.43 5.15
CA PRO A 97 -3.99 -8.36 5.28
C PRO A 97 -3.73 -7.63 6.59
N ILE A 98 -3.37 -6.36 6.52
CA ILE A 98 -3.34 -5.50 7.71
C ILE A 98 -4.81 -5.37 8.14
N LYS A 99 -5.20 -6.12 9.17
CA LYS A 99 -6.39 -5.80 9.95
C LYS A 99 -6.06 -4.52 10.69
N LYS A 100 -6.11 -3.38 10.01
CA LYS A 100 -6.35 -2.13 10.73
C LYS A 100 -7.66 -2.39 11.46
N SER A 101 -7.64 -2.48 12.78
CA SER A 101 -8.82 -2.00 13.48
C SER A 101 -8.94 -0.57 12.96
N LEU A 102 -9.97 -0.32 12.15
CA LEU A 102 -10.21 1.01 11.59
C LEU A 102 -10.20 2.06 12.74
N GLU A 103 -10.61 1.59 13.92
CA GLU A 103 -10.62 2.20 15.24
C GLU A 103 -9.24 2.63 15.78
N GLU A 104 -8.17 1.84 15.67
CA GLU A 104 -6.81 2.29 16.10
C GLU A 104 -6.23 3.36 15.18
N PHE A 105 -6.54 3.31 13.89
CA PHE A 105 -6.03 4.30 12.93
C PHE A 105 -6.83 5.60 12.94
N LEU A 106 -8.11 5.55 13.31
CA LEU A 106 -9.00 6.70 13.51
C LEU A 106 -8.95 7.26 14.94
N GLY A 107 -7.90 6.94 15.71
CA GLY A 107 -7.75 7.25 17.13
C GLY A 107 -8.43 8.55 17.56
N GLU A 108 -9.37 8.44 18.51
CA GLU A 108 -10.11 9.49 19.22
C GLU A 108 -9.83 10.93 18.74
N LYS A 109 -10.28 11.27 17.53
CA LYS A 109 -10.38 12.65 17.07
C LYS A 109 -11.80 12.90 16.62
N ASP A 110 -12.52 13.55 17.54
CA ASP A 110 -13.69 14.39 17.30
C ASP A 110 -14.62 13.92 16.17
N LEU A 111 -15.46 12.94 16.49
CA LEU A 111 -16.77 12.82 15.86
C LEU A 111 -17.72 13.89 16.42
N GLN A 112 -17.31 15.16 16.40
CA GLN A 112 -18.15 16.33 16.65
C GLN A 112 -17.71 17.43 15.68
N LEU A 113 -18.65 17.89 14.85
CA LEU A 113 -18.52 18.92 13.81
C LEU A 113 -17.65 18.51 12.60
N ALA A 114 -18.20 17.97 11.52
CA ALA A 114 -19.05 18.74 10.62
C ALA A 114 -19.95 17.83 9.76
N THR A 115 -21.16 17.55 10.23
CA THR A 115 -22.25 17.05 9.36
C THR A 115 -23.54 17.87 9.43
N GLU A 116 -23.56 19.03 10.09
CA GLU A 116 -24.78 19.87 10.11
C GLU A 116 -24.57 21.36 9.75
N ASP A 117 -23.39 21.95 9.94
CA ASP A 117 -23.19 23.39 9.62
C ASP A 117 -22.82 23.69 8.16
N THR A 118 -22.23 22.74 7.43
CA THR A 118 -21.93 22.94 5.99
C THR A 118 -23.19 22.91 5.12
N TYR A 119 -24.26 22.23 5.56
CA TYR A 119 -25.56 22.25 4.87
C TYR A 119 -26.40 23.49 5.18
N LYS A 120 -26.19 24.12 6.34
CA LYS A 120 -26.88 25.38 6.69
C LYS A 120 -26.32 26.57 5.93
N SER A 121 -24.99 26.62 5.73
CA SER A 121 -24.35 27.68 4.92
C SER A 121 -24.76 27.64 3.44
N MET A 122 -25.09 26.46 2.89
CA MET A 122 -25.59 26.35 1.51
C MET A 122 -27.11 26.57 1.36
N SER A 123 -27.89 26.62 2.45
CA SER A 123 -29.33 26.88 2.38
C SER A 123 -29.72 28.33 2.72
N GLU A 124 -28.81 29.11 3.32
CA GLU A 124 -29.01 30.55 3.55
C GLU A 124 -28.58 31.41 2.35
N THR A 125 -27.70 30.93 1.47
CA THR A 125 -27.31 31.63 0.23
C THR A 125 -28.33 31.48 -0.91
N SER A 126 -29.34 30.61 -0.76
CA SER A 126 -30.43 30.46 -1.74
C SER A 126 -31.65 31.35 -1.45
N LYS A 127 -31.62 32.17 -0.39
CA LYS A 127 -32.73 33.06 0.00
C LYS A 127 -32.47 34.55 -0.26
N SER A 128 -31.38 34.92 -0.93
CA SER A 128 -31.04 36.33 -1.21
C SER A 128 -31.03 36.70 -2.70
N PHE A 129 -31.62 35.87 -3.58
CA PHE A 129 -31.77 36.17 -5.01
C PHE A 129 -33.24 36.24 -5.47
N GLU A 130 -34.14 36.65 -4.58
CA GLU A 130 -35.50 37.07 -4.91
C GLU A 130 -35.80 38.38 -4.20
N GLU A 131 -35.08 39.44 -4.59
CA GLU A 131 -35.46 40.85 -4.34
C GLU A 131 -34.50 41.74 -5.13
N ILE A 132 -34.68 41.78 -6.45
CA ILE A 132 -34.36 42.99 -7.21
C ILE A 132 -35.70 43.46 -7.77
N GLU A 133 -36.16 44.53 -7.15
CA GLU A 133 -37.37 45.26 -7.49
C GLU A 133 -37.34 45.64 -8.98
N GLN A 134 -38.55 45.65 -9.54
CA GLN A 134 -38.83 46.16 -10.87
C GLN A 134 -38.52 47.66 -10.90
N ASP A 135 -37.32 48.03 -11.34
CA ASP A 135 -37.06 49.42 -11.70
C ASP A 135 -37.83 49.76 -12.98
N GLU A 136 -38.71 50.72 -12.81
CA GLU A 136 -39.66 51.24 -13.78
C GLU A 136 -38.98 51.63 -15.10
N PHE A 137 -39.57 51.09 -16.18
CA PHE A 137 -39.31 51.48 -17.55
C PHE A 137 -39.83 52.91 -17.76
N ASN A 138 -39.02 53.93 -17.45
CA ASN A 138 -39.34 55.31 -17.85
C ASN A 138 -39.09 55.46 -19.36
N HIS A 139 -40.18 55.30 -20.11
CA HIS A 139 -40.34 55.94 -21.41
C HIS A 139 -40.54 57.44 -21.17
N ASP A 140 -39.56 58.23 -21.58
CA ASP A 140 -39.60 59.66 -21.97
C ASP A 140 -38.12 60.07 -21.95
N ASP A 141 -37.39 60.03 -23.07
CA ASP A 141 -37.40 61.14 -24.01
C ASP A 141 -37.16 60.67 -25.46
N ILE A 142 -38.17 60.93 -26.29
CA ILE A 142 -38.00 61.22 -27.72
C ILE A 142 -37.56 62.69 -27.80
N GLU A 143 -36.42 62.97 -28.43
CA GLU A 143 -36.33 64.11 -29.34
C GLU A 143 -35.57 63.72 -30.61
N ILE A 144 -36.11 64.22 -31.72
CA ILE A 144 -35.82 63.96 -33.13
C ILE A 144 -34.66 64.84 -33.59
#